data_AF-A0A3S1HH25-F1
#
_entry.id   AF-A0A3S1HH25-F1
#
_cell.length_a   1.000
_cell.length_b   1.000
_cell.length_c   1.000
_cell.angle_alpha   90.00
_cell.angle_beta   90.00
_cell.angle_gamma   90.00
#
_symmetry.space_group_name_H-M   'P 1'
#
loop_
_entity.id
_entity.type
_entity.pdbx_description
1 polymer ?
#
loop_
_entity_poly.entity_id
_entity_poly.type
_entity_poly.pdbx_seq_one_letter_code
_entity_poly.pdbx_strand_id
1 'polypeptide(L)'
;MAPSVLGQLYAVVQLYDNLFQPSFKLQEKTRIVAHVIKRYHPPVPPAARVLPHPGVAEATKQQLQAMMETADPVLLLAALGRRIDRRGLNAKIEEPAVIDLQRFAANLKTAWKSGETRPTHHVAVSTDQALSEETQHVRAVRGADQGMAPGRAGVLGSKCVATPNKD
;
A
#
# COMPACT_ATOMS: atom_id res chain seq x y z
N MET A 1 -19.48 -26.10 -16.35
CA MET A 1 -19.30 -25.85 -14.90
C MET A 1 -18.51 -24.54 -14.77
N ALA A 2 -19.13 -23.46 -14.31
CA ALA A 2 -18.47 -22.16 -14.27
C ALA A 2 -17.38 -22.13 -13.18
N PRO A 3 -16.18 -21.56 -13.44
CA PRO A 3 -15.13 -21.50 -12.43
C PRO A 3 -15.59 -20.67 -11.24
N SER A 4 -15.27 -21.16 -10.04
CA SER A 4 -15.53 -20.43 -8.80
C SER A 4 -14.90 -19.04 -8.85
N VAL A 5 -15.42 -18.10 -8.05
CA VAL A 5 -14.86 -16.74 -7.96
C VAL A 5 -13.35 -16.79 -7.66
N LEU A 6 -12.93 -17.75 -6.83
CA LEU A 6 -11.52 -18.04 -6.52
C LEU A 6 -10.72 -18.47 -7.74
N GLY A 7 -11.23 -19.42 -8.52
CA GLY A 7 -10.60 -19.88 -9.76
C GLY A 7 -10.40 -18.76 -10.78
N GLN A 8 -11.39 -17.88 -10.93
CA GLN A 8 -11.27 -16.75 -11.86
C GLN A 8 -10.22 -15.71 -11.43
N LEU A 9 -10.03 -15.48 -10.13
CA LEU A 9 -8.97 -14.60 -9.65
C LEU A 9 -7.60 -15.22 -9.93
N TYR A 10 -7.41 -16.50 -9.56
CA TYR A 10 -6.14 -17.17 -9.80
C TYR A 10 -5.79 -17.29 -11.27
N ALA A 11 -6.78 -17.44 -12.17
CA ALA A 11 -6.53 -17.44 -13.60
C ALA A 11 -5.89 -16.11 -14.07
N VAL A 12 -6.35 -14.97 -13.54
CA VAL A 12 -5.78 -13.65 -13.87
C VAL A 12 -4.40 -13.49 -13.23
N VAL A 13 -4.21 -13.92 -11.98
CA VAL A 13 -2.91 -13.86 -11.29
C VAL A 13 -1.87 -14.69 -12.04
N GLN A 14 -2.20 -15.94 -12.37
CA GLN A 14 -1.30 -16.83 -13.09
C GLN A 14 -0.92 -16.28 -14.45
N LEU A 15 -1.86 -15.66 -15.17
CA LEU A 15 -1.59 -15.02 -16.45
C LEU A 15 -0.61 -13.85 -16.27
N TYR A 16 -0.87 -12.98 -15.28
CA TYR A 16 -0.02 -11.84 -14.99
C TYR A 16 1.41 -12.26 -14.60
N ASP A 17 1.54 -13.19 -13.64
CA ASP A 17 2.84 -13.65 -13.14
C ASP A 17 3.67 -14.32 -14.23
N ASN A 18 3.03 -15.15 -15.07
CA ASN A 18 3.73 -15.90 -16.09
C ASN A 18 4.15 -15.05 -17.29
N LEU A 19 3.34 -14.06 -17.67
CA LEU A 19 3.63 -13.21 -18.83
C LEU A 19 4.55 -12.04 -18.48
N PHE A 20 4.34 -11.38 -17.34
CA PHE A 20 4.95 -10.07 -17.08
C PHE A 20 5.91 -10.06 -15.90
N GLN A 21 5.73 -10.91 -14.89
CA GLN A 21 6.54 -10.82 -13.68
C GLN A 21 7.90 -11.52 -13.86
N PRO A 22 9.01 -10.77 -13.79
CA PRO A 22 10.33 -11.38 -13.87
C PRO A 22 10.59 -12.21 -12.61
N SER A 23 11.09 -13.43 -12.79
CA SER A 23 11.40 -14.32 -11.68
C SER A 23 12.83 -14.85 -11.76
N PHE A 24 13.48 -14.96 -10.61
CA PHE A 24 14.78 -15.64 -10.47
C PHE A 24 14.56 -17.14 -10.50
N LYS A 25 15.25 -17.82 -11.42
CA LYS A 25 15.26 -19.27 -11.49
C LYS A 25 16.65 -19.77 -11.12
N LEU A 26 16.69 -20.81 -10.29
CA LEU A 26 17.93 -21.43 -9.86
C LEU A 26 18.60 -22.08 -11.07
N GLN A 27 19.86 -21.71 -11.33
CA GLN A 27 20.66 -22.30 -12.40
C GLN A 27 21.47 -23.48 -11.86
N GLU A 28 22.11 -23.30 -10.71
CA GLU A 28 22.92 -24.34 -10.08
C GLU A 28 22.90 -24.18 -8.56
N LYS A 29 23.09 -25.30 -7.88
CA LYS A 29 23.23 -25.38 -6.44
C LYS A 29 24.32 -26.39 -6.13
N THR A 30 25.42 -25.90 -5.58
CA THR A 30 26.58 -26.72 -5.24
C THR A 30 26.83 -26.66 -3.75
N ARG A 31 27.16 -27.81 -3.15
CA ARG A 31 27.56 -27.89 -1.74
C ARG A 31 29.07 -28.02 -1.67
N ILE A 32 29.71 -27.09 -0.96
CA ILE A 32 31.15 -27.14 -0.65
C ILE A 32 31.27 -27.26 0.86
N VAL A 33 31.55 -28.48 1.33
CA VAL A 33 31.60 -28.84 2.75
C VAL A 33 30.28 -28.43 3.46
N ALA A 34 30.33 -27.43 4.34
CA ALA A 34 29.18 -26.93 5.09
C ALA A 34 28.37 -25.87 4.34
N HIS A 35 28.92 -25.28 3.26
CA HIS A 35 28.30 -24.17 2.55
C HIS A 35 27.50 -24.64 1.33
N VAL A 36 26.38 -23.97 1.08
CA VAL A 36 25.56 -24.17 -0.12
C VAL A 36 25.58 -22.89 -0.94
N ILE A 37 26.18 -22.95 -2.12
CA ILE A 37 26.25 -21.83 -3.07
C ILE A 37 25.15 -22.04 -4.11
N LYS A 38 24.35 -20.99 -4.35
CA LYS A 38 23.29 -20.98 -5.37
C LYS A 38 23.60 -19.88 -6.38
N ARG A 39 23.68 -20.23 -7.66
CA ARG A 39 23.74 -19.25 -8.76
C ARG A 39 22.41 -19.28 -9.49
N TYR A 40 21.89 -18.09 -9.78
CA TYR A 40 20.58 -17.88 -10.40
C TYR A 40 20.75 -17.30 -11.79
N HIS A 41 19.80 -17.59 -12.66
CA HIS A 41 19.64 -16.88 -13.92
C HIS A 41 19.23 -15.42 -13.67
N PRO A 42 19.50 -14.51 -14.63
CA PRO A 42 18.95 -13.17 -14.58
C PRO A 42 17.41 -13.22 -14.50
N PRO A 43 16.79 -12.21 -13.88
CA PRO A 43 15.35 -12.17 -13.68
C PRO A 43 14.65 -11.96 -15.02
N VAL A 44 13.89 -12.96 -15.45
CA VAL A 44 13.19 -12.98 -16.74
C VAL A 44 11.80 -13.59 -16.53
N PRO A 45 10.72 -13.07 -17.15
CA PRO A 45 9.39 -13.64 -17.05
C PRO A 45 9.36 -15.10 -17.53
N PRO A 46 8.56 -15.98 -16.89
CA PRO A 46 8.45 -17.38 -17.30
C PRO A 46 8.14 -17.57 -18.79
N ALA A 47 7.21 -16.79 -19.35
CA ALA A 47 6.87 -16.85 -20.77
C ALA A 47 8.07 -16.59 -21.68
N ALA A 48 8.89 -15.57 -21.35
CA ALA A 48 10.10 -15.25 -22.11
C ALA A 48 11.19 -16.35 -22.02
N ARG A 49 11.15 -17.21 -20.99
CA ARG A 49 12.04 -18.38 -20.90
C ARG A 49 11.57 -19.54 -21.78
N VAL A 50 10.27 -19.67 -22.01
CA VAL A 50 9.65 -20.74 -22.82
C VAL A 50 9.93 -20.54 -24.31
N LEU A 51 9.93 -19.31 -24.80
CA LEU A 51 10.14 -18.99 -26.23
C LEU A 51 11.46 -19.56 -26.80
N PRO A 52 12.64 -19.39 -26.17
CA PRO A 52 13.88 -19.98 -26.66
C PRO A 52 14.06 -21.46 -26.30
N HIS A 53 13.15 -22.07 -25.52
CA HIS A 53 13.34 -23.43 -25.03
C HIS A 53 13.20 -24.46 -26.17
N PRO A 54 14.18 -25.35 -26.39
CA PRO A 54 14.17 -26.29 -27.53
C PRO A 54 13.11 -27.39 -27.39
N GLY A 55 12.74 -27.76 -26.17
CA GLY A 55 11.76 -28.83 -25.91
C GLY A 55 10.28 -28.43 -26.04
N VAL A 56 9.98 -27.20 -26.50
CA VAL A 56 8.60 -26.71 -26.61
C VAL A 56 8.22 -26.63 -28.08
N ALA A 57 7.08 -27.22 -28.44
CA ALA A 57 6.58 -27.21 -29.81
C ALA A 57 6.33 -25.78 -30.32
N GLU A 58 6.63 -25.55 -31.59
CA GLU A 58 6.54 -24.21 -32.18
C GLU A 58 5.11 -23.65 -32.15
N ALA A 59 4.10 -24.50 -32.36
CA ALA A 59 2.69 -24.12 -32.25
C ALA A 59 2.35 -23.54 -30.86
N THR A 60 2.92 -24.11 -29.79
CA THR A 60 2.73 -23.61 -28.41
C THR A 60 3.42 -22.27 -28.21
N LYS A 61 4.59 -22.05 -28.80
CA LYS A 61 5.30 -20.77 -28.75
C LYS A 61 4.52 -19.67 -29.48
N GLN A 62 3.96 -19.97 -30.65
CA GLN A 62 3.10 -19.04 -31.39
C GLN A 62 1.84 -18.66 -30.60
N GLN A 63 1.19 -19.64 -29.96
CA GLN A 63 0.05 -19.36 -29.09
C GLN A 63 0.45 -18.45 -27.91
N LEU A 64 1.61 -18.69 -27.30
CA LEU A 64 2.12 -17.87 -26.20
C LEU A 64 2.44 -16.44 -26.67
N GLN A 65 3.02 -16.27 -27.86
CA GLN A 65 3.28 -14.95 -28.45
C GLN A 65 1.97 -14.19 -28.69
N ALA A 66 0.96 -14.83 -29.28
CA ALA A 66 -0.34 -14.21 -29.49
C ALA A 66 -1.00 -13.79 -28.16
N MET A 67 -0.86 -14.60 -27.11
CA MET A 67 -1.33 -14.24 -25.77
C MET A 67 -0.57 -13.04 -25.19
N MET A 68 0.74 -12.96 -25.41
CA MET A 68 1.55 -11.82 -24.96
C MET A 68 1.17 -10.52 -25.68
N GLU A 69 0.91 -10.58 -26.99
CA GLU A 69 0.49 -9.43 -27.78
C GLU A 69 -0.89 -8.90 -27.38
N THR A 70 -1.79 -9.80 -26.99
CA THR A 70 -3.16 -9.45 -26.60
C THR A 70 -3.26 -8.95 -25.14
N ALA A 71 -2.33 -9.35 -24.28
CA ALA A 71 -2.40 -9.08 -22.85
C ALA A 71 -1.82 -7.70 -22.49
N ASP A 72 -2.62 -6.87 -21.83
CA ASP A 72 -2.19 -5.58 -21.26
C ASP A 72 -1.98 -5.72 -19.73
N PRO A 73 -0.77 -5.46 -19.21
CA PRO A 73 -0.49 -5.58 -17.78
C PRO A 73 -1.32 -4.62 -16.91
N VAL A 74 -1.66 -3.43 -17.42
CA VAL A 74 -2.47 -2.43 -16.68
C VAL A 74 -3.91 -2.92 -16.56
N LEU A 75 -4.49 -3.43 -17.65
CA LEU A 75 -5.84 -3.97 -17.63
C LEU A 75 -5.95 -5.22 -16.75
N LEU A 76 -4.92 -6.09 -16.76
CA LEU A 76 -4.86 -7.25 -15.88
C LEU A 76 -4.79 -6.86 -14.41
N LEU A 77 -3.93 -5.90 -14.05
CA LEU A 77 -3.81 -5.42 -12.67
C LEU A 77 -5.11 -4.74 -12.19
N ALA A 78 -5.75 -3.96 -13.05
CA ALA A 78 -7.06 -3.36 -12.76
C ALA A 78 -8.14 -4.44 -12.55
N ALA A 79 -8.13 -5.50 -13.36
CA ALA A 79 -9.05 -6.63 -13.20
C ALA A 79 -8.80 -7.40 -11.90
N LEU A 80 -7.54 -7.54 -11.46
CA LEU A 80 -7.18 -8.12 -10.17
C LEU A 80 -7.68 -7.25 -9.01
N GLY A 81 -7.41 -5.94 -9.03
CA GLY A 81 -7.90 -5.00 -8.03
C GLY A 81 -9.42 -5.09 -7.84
N ARG A 82 -10.19 -4.93 -8.93
CA ARG A 82 -11.66 -5.05 -8.90
C ARG A 82 -12.14 -6.38 -8.31
N ARG A 83 -11.45 -7.49 -8.59
CA ARG A 83 -11.83 -8.82 -8.10
C ARG A 83 -11.48 -9.03 -6.62
N ILE A 84 -10.40 -8.41 -6.15
CA ILE A 84 -10.01 -8.40 -4.74
C ILE A 84 -10.98 -7.53 -3.93
N ASP A 85 -11.29 -6.33 -4.44
CA ASP A 85 -12.22 -5.39 -3.80
C ASP A 85 -13.61 -6.01 -3.61
N ARG A 86 -14.12 -6.72 -4.63
CA ARG A 86 -15.39 -7.47 -4.59
C ARG A 86 -15.46 -8.54 -3.49
N ARG A 87 -14.31 -9.00 -2.97
CA ARG A 87 -14.26 -10.00 -1.89
C ARG A 87 -14.04 -9.39 -0.52
N GLY A 88 -13.29 -8.28 -0.47
CA GLY A 88 -12.86 -7.67 0.78
C GLY A 88 -13.98 -6.95 1.50
N LEU A 89 -14.82 -6.21 0.76
CA LEU A 89 -15.87 -5.37 1.32
C LEU A 89 -16.98 -5.25 0.26
N ASN A 90 -18.22 -4.97 0.66
CA ASN A 90 -19.33 -4.65 -0.25
C ASN A 90 -19.06 -3.34 -1.02
N ALA A 91 -18.06 -3.33 -1.89
CA ALA A 91 -17.63 -2.16 -2.63
C ALA A 91 -18.66 -1.88 -3.73
N LYS A 92 -19.38 -0.75 -3.58
CA LYS A 92 -20.14 -0.17 -4.68
C LYS A 92 -19.19 -0.01 -5.87
N ILE A 93 -19.66 -0.43 -7.04
CA ILE A 93 -18.94 -0.23 -8.29
C ILE A 93 -18.89 1.28 -8.51
N GLU A 94 -17.75 1.91 -8.24
CA GLU A 94 -17.52 3.24 -8.78
C GLU A 94 -17.19 3.08 -10.26
N GLU A 95 -18.01 3.70 -11.11
CA GLU A 95 -17.75 3.78 -12.54
C GLU A 95 -16.38 4.45 -12.76
N PRO A 96 -15.64 4.05 -13.80
CA PRO A 96 -14.33 4.62 -14.06
C PRO A 96 -14.48 6.13 -14.21
N ALA A 97 -13.95 6.88 -13.24
CA ALA A 97 -13.94 8.33 -13.29
C ALA A 97 -13.23 8.74 -14.60
N VAL A 98 -13.92 9.54 -15.42
CA VAL A 98 -13.31 10.15 -16.60
C VAL A 98 -12.24 11.13 -16.09
N ILE A 99 -10.98 10.72 -16.16
CA ILE A 99 -9.85 11.53 -15.71
C ILE A 99 -9.44 12.44 -16.87
N ASP A 100 -9.55 13.75 -16.67
CA ASP A 100 -8.90 14.74 -17.53
C ASP A 100 -7.37 14.64 -17.35
N LEU A 101 -6.69 14.09 -18.36
CA LEU A 101 -5.25 13.87 -18.34
C LEU A 101 -4.46 15.18 -18.18
N GLN A 102 -4.94 16.29 -18.74
CA GLN A 102 -4.22 17.56 -18.67
C GLN A 102 -4.28 18.14 -17.27
N ARG A 103 -5.47 18.12 -16.66
CA ARG A 103 -5.66 18.50 -15.26
C ARG A 103 -4.89 17.59 -14.30
N PHE A 104 -4.90 16.28 -14.56
CA PHE A 104 -4.13 15.32 -13.77
C PHE A 104 -2.63 15.59 -13.84
N ALA A 105 -2.08 15.78 -15.04
CA ALA A 105 -0.67 16.09 -15.25
C ALA A 105 -0.25 17.41 -14.59
N ALA A 106 -1.11 18.45 -14.67
CA ALA A 106 -0.88 19.72 -13.97
C ALA A 106 -0.79 19.54 -12.45
N ASN A 107 -1.63 18.66 -11.88
CA ASN A 107 -1.66 18.39 -10.44
C ASN A 107 -0.45 17.57 -9.94
N LEU A 108 0.19 16.75 -10.78
CA LEU A 108 1.36 15.93 -10.37
C LEU A 108 2.52 16.77 -9.82
N LYS A 109 2.70 18.01 -10.32
CA LYS A 109 3.75 18.93 -9.86
C LYS A 109 3.65 19.24 -8.36
N THR A 110 2.44 19.24 -7.81
CA THR A 110 2.16 19.60 -6.41
C THR A 110 1.69 18.43 -5.56
N ALA A 111 1.30 17.30 -6.17
CA ALA A 111 0.74 16.13 -5.49
C ALA A 111 1.68 15.51 -4.44
N TRP A 112 3.00 15.58 -4.62
CA TRP A 112 3.95 15.05 -3.63
C TRP A 112 3.95 15.84 -2.31
N LYS A 113 3.45 17.08 -2.31
CA LYS A 113 3.40 17.93 -1.11
C LYS A 113 2.30 17.51 -0.13
N SER A 114 1.24 16.85 -0.61
CA SER A 114 0.12 16.39 0.22
C SER A 114 0.38 15.05 0.93
N GLY A 115 1.55 14.43 0.74
CA GLY A 115 1.90 13.14 1.35
C GLY A 115 1.19 11.94 0.70
N GLU A 116 1.64 10.74 1.04
CA GLU A 116 1.09 9.48 0.52
C GLU A 116 -0.30 9.21 1.14
N THR A 117 -1.34 9.08 0.31
CA THR A 117 -2.74 8.89 0.75
C THR A 117 -3.07 7.44 1.16
N ARG A 118 -2.08 6.56 1.18
CA ARG A 118 -2.28 5.15 1.56
C ARG A 118 -2.72 5.07 3.02
N PRO A 119 -3.70 4.21 3.39
CA PRO A 119 -4.10 4.01 4.79
C PRO A 119 -2.97 3.55 5.71
N THR A 120 -1.91 2.98 5.15
CA THR A 120 -0.71 2.54 5.90
C THR A 120 0.24 3.68 6.23
N HIS A 121 0.08 4.85 5.62
CA HIS A 121 1.00 5.99 5.71
C HIS A 121 0.32 7.18 6.38
N HIS A 122 -0.18 6.98 7.60
CA HIS A 122 -0.61 8.11 8.41
C HIS A 122 0.63 8.87 8.90
N VAL A 123 0.87 10.06 8.34
CA VAL A 123 1.59 11.09 9.10
C VAL A 123 0.69 11.43 10.27
N ALA A 124 1.14 11.19 11.50
CA ALA A 124 0.46 11.73 12.67
C ALA A 124 0.42 13.25 12.49
N VAL A 125 -0.76 13.78 12.14
CA VAL A 125 -0.97 15.22 12.13
C VAL A 125 -0.68 15.67 13.55
N SER A 126 0.38 16.47 13.73
CA SER A 126 0.68 17.05 15.04
C SER A 126 -0.53 17.88 15.47
N THR A 127 -1.13 17.50 16.59
CA THR A 127 -2.34 18.09 17.17
C THR A 127 -2.19 19.56 17.62
N ASP A 128 -1.17 20.28 17.13
CA ASP A 128 -0.87 21.65 17.55
C ASP A 128 -1.81 22.70 16.93
N GLN A 129 -2.55 22.38 15.86
CA GLN A 129 -3.53 23.31 15.29
C GLN A 129 -4.91 23.26 15.98
N ALA A 130 -5.21 22.26 16.81
CA ALA A 130 -6.51 22.16 17.47
C ALA A 130 -6.62 22.95 18.80
N LEU A 131 -5.50 23.40 19.38
CA LEU A 131 -5.49 24.12 20.68
C LEU A 131 -5.49 25.66 20.55
N SER A 132 -5.39 26.19 19.32
CA SER A 132 -5.39 27.64 19.09
C SER A 132 -6.79 28.25 18.93
N GLU A 133 -7.80 27.44 18.58
CA GLU A 133 -9.20 27.91 18.48
C GLU A 133 -9.93 27.89 19.83
N GLU A 134 -9.60 26.96 20.73
CA GLU A 134 -10.21 26.90 22.07
C GLU A 134 -9.75 28.07 22.97
N THR A 135 -8.54 28.59 22.74
CA THR A 135 -7.98 29.70 23.54
C THR A 135 -8.65 31.05 23.23
N GLN A 136 -9.27 31.22 22.04
CA GLN A 136 -10.01 32.44 21.70
C GLN A 136 -11.42 32.49 22.31
N HIS A 137 -12.07 31.34 22.54
CA HIS A 137 -13.42 31.31 23.11
C HIS A 137 -13.44 31.52 24.63
N VAL A 138 -12.43 31.01 25.36
CA VAL A 138 -12.38 31.14 26.84
C VAL A 138 -12.01 32.56 27.29
N ARG A 139 -11.29 33.34 26.48
CA ARG A 139 -10.94 34.74 26.80
C ARG A 139 -12.14 35.70 26.66
N ALA A 140 -13.16 35.34 25.89
CA ALA A 140 -14.39 36.13 25.73
C ALA A 140 -15.35 36.03 26.94
N VAL A 141 -15.25 34.97 27.75
CA VAL A 141 -16.17 34.73 28.89
C VAL A 141 -15.65 35.34 30.21
N ARG A 142 -14.37 35.75 30.29
CA ARG A 142 -13.75 36.33 31.49
C ARG A 142 -13.81 37.87 31.59
N GLY A 143 -14.78 38.49 30.92
CA GLY A 143 -14.98 39.94 30.88
C GLY A 143 -16.16 40.49 31.68
N ALA A 144 -16.85 39.67 32.47
CA ALA A 144 -18.02 40.11 33.24
C ALA A 144 -18.18 39.28 34.52
N ASP A 145 -17.41 39.58 35.56
CA ASP A 145 -17.99 39.74 36.89
C ASP A 145 -17.00 40.44 37.82
N GLN A 146 -17.41 41.60 38.34
CA GLN A 146 -16.74 42.30 39.42
C GLN A 146 -17.35 41.79 40.73
N GLY A 147 -16.54 41.37 41.70
CA GLY A 147 -17.04 41.27 43.08
C GLY A 147 -16.24 40.42 44.04
N MET A 148 -15.57 41.10 44.97
CA MET A 148 -15.36 40.71 46.37
C MET A 148 -14.32 39.62 46.72
N ALA A 149 -13.25 40.08 47.38
CA ALA A 149 -12.31 39.28 48.20
C ALA A 149 -12.71 39.39 49.70
N PRO A 150 -11.99 38.79 50.69
CA PRO A 150 -11.05 37.65 50.70
C PRO A 150 -11.34 36.63 51.85
N GLY A 151 -10.66 35.46 51.87
CA GLY A 151 -10.72 34.55 53.03
C GLY A 151 -9.72 33.39 53.06
N ARG A 152 -8.63 33.59 53.82
CA ARG A 152 -7.62 32.68 54.44
C ARG A 152 -7.54 31.17 54.13
N ALA A 153 -6.32 30.80 53.68
CA ALA A 153 -5.39 29.74 54.14
C ALA A 153 -5.91 28.43 54.76
N GLY A 154 -5.55 27.31 54.10
CA GLY A 154 -5.49 25.97 54.66
C GLY A 154 -4.34 25.17 54.05
N VAL A 155 -3.32 24.92 54.86
CA VAL A 155 -2.22 23.96 54.64
C VAL A 155 -2.76 22.54 54.73
N LEU A 156 -2.24 21.61 53.92
CA LEU A 156 -2.02 20.16 54.19
C LEU A 156 -1.50 19.53 52.88
N GLY A 157 -0.25 19.04 52.83
CA GLY A 157 0.05 17.60 52.85
C GLY A 157 -0.08 16.99 51.44
N SER A 158 0.84 16.23 50.84
CA SER A 158 1.86 15.36 51.40
C SER A 158 2.85 15.00 50.29
N LYS A 159 4.11 14.83 50.67
CA LYS A 159 5.19 14.22 49.88
C LYS A 159 4.81 12.79 49.49
N CYS A 160 5.16 12.35 48.28
CA CYS A 160 5.61 10.99 48.03
C CYS A 160 6.62 10.98 46.87
N VAL A 161 7.77 10.40 47.18
CA VAL A 161 8.96 10.20 46.37
C VAL A 161 8.74 9.02 45.42
N ALA A 162 9.25 9.12 44.19
CA ALA A 162 9.61 7.96 43.39
C ALA A 162 11.04 8.16 42.87
N THR A 163 11.97 7.39 43.41
CA THR A 163 13.35 7.26 42.90
C THR A 163 13.37 6.31 41.70
N PRO A 164 14.28 6.51 40.74
CA PRO A 164 14.45 5.61 39.61
C PRO A 164 15.25 4.38 40.05
N ASN A 165 15.04 3.23 39.40
CA ASN A 165 16.07 2.20 39.39
C ASN A 165 16.38 1.78 37.95
N LYS A 166 17.67 1.78 37.71
CA LYS A 166 18.38 1.34 36.52
C LYS A 166 18.90 -0.06 36.85
N ASP A 167 18.91 -0.91 35.83
CA ASP A 167 19.43 -2.29 35.78
C ASP A 167 18.47 -3.40 36.27
#